data_AF-A0A7X3MF79-F1
#
_entry.id   AF-A0A7X3MF79-F1
#
_cell.length_a   1.000
_cell.length_b   1.000
_cell.length_c   1.000
_cell.angle_alpha   90.00
_cell.angle_beta   90.00
_cell.angle_gamma   90.00
#
_symmetry.space_group_name_H-M   'P 1'
#
loop_
_entity.id
_entity.type
_entity.pdbx_description
1 polymer ?
#
loop_
_entity_poly.entity_id
_entity_poly.type
_entity_poly.pdbx_seq_one_letter_code
_entity_poly.pdbx_strand_id
1 'polypeptide(L)' 'MISDTLVKTVADLLNEIENETLYRALLTVDRRTLQIILLKMQGYSTKEISPLVGLTTGAIYARLDHLRKKLRKIL' A
#
# COMPACT_ATOMS: atom_id res chain seq x y z
N MET A 1 5.21 12.08 25.80
CA MET A 1 5.40 10.65 25.45
C MET A 1 5.20 10.53 23.96
N ILE A 2 6.21 10.00 23.26
CA ILE A 2 6.26 9.86 21.81
C ILE A 2 5.13 8.92 21.36
N SER A 3 4.28 9.37 20.45
CA SER A 3 3.39 8.47 19.70
C SER A 3 3.80 8.55 18.23
N ASP A 4 5.01 8.06 17.94
CA ASP A 4 5.33 7.58 16.60
C ASP A 4 4.43 6.37 16.38
N THR A 5 3.26 6.59 15.78
CA THR A 5 2.38 5.50 15.37
C THR A 5 3.09 4.78 14.23
N LEU A 6 3.90 3.79 14.59
CA LEU A 6 4.59 2.96 13.62
C LEU A 6 3.48 2.21 12.86
N VAL A 7 3.19 2.60 11.63
CA VAL A 7 2.28 1.83 10.76
C VAL A 7 2.92 0.47 10.51
N LYS A 8 2.49 -0.54 11.27
CA LYS A 8 3.04 -1.90 11.23
C LYS A 8 2.19 -2.80 10.35
N THR A 9 0.90 -2.51 10.20
CA THR A 9 -0.05 -3.36 9.47
C THR A 9 -0.86 -2.58 8.44
N VAL A 10 -1.50 -3.33 7.53
CA VAL A 10 -2.45 -2.75 6.56
C VAL A 10 -3.66 -2.12 7.27
N ALA A 11 -4.06 -2.65 8.42
CA ALA A 11 -5.16 -2.07 9.19
C ALA A 11 -4.76 -0.71 9.78
N ASP A 12 -3.55 -0.61 10.35
CA ASP A 12 -3.02 0.66 10.86
C ASP A 12 -2.92 1.70 9.73
N LEU A 13 -2.44 1.28 8.56
CA LEU A 13 -2.35 2.14 7.37
C LEU A 13 -3.72 2.73 7.00
N LEU A 14 -4.77 1.91 7.01
CA LEU A 14 -6.11 2.37 6.66
C LEU A 14 -6.72 3.25 7.75
N ASN A 15 -6.41 2.98 9.03
CA ASN A 15 -6.92 3.75 10.16
C ASN A 15 -6.34 5.17 10.22
N GLU A 16 -5.15 5.41 9.65
CA GLU A 16 -4.53 6.74 9.60
C GLU A 16 -5.05 7.63 8.44
N ILE A 17 -5.90 7.10 7.56
CA ILE A 17 -6.40 7.85 6.40
C ILE A 17 -7.62 8.67 6.78
N GLU A 18 -7.43 9.98 6.93
CA GLU A 18 -8.51 10.92 7.24
C GLU A 18 -9.40 11.23 6.02
N ASN A 19 -8.85 11.15 4.80
CA ASN A 19 -9.61 11.44 3.58
C ASN A 19 -10.54 10.28 3.24
N GLU A 20 -11.85 10.48 3.41
CA GLU A 20 -12.87 9.45 3.20
C GLU A 20 -12.87 8.88 1.77
N THR A 21 -12.68 9.72 0.75
CA THR A 21 -12.61 9.29 -0.66
C THR A 21 -11.43 8.34 -0.89
N LEU A 22 -10.26 8.69 -0.36
CA LEU A 22 -9.06 7.85 -0.42
C LEU A 22 -9.24 6.56 0.37
N TYR A 23 -9.80 6.63 1.58
CA TYR A 23 -10.09 5.48 2.42
C TYR A 23 -11.01 4.48 1.70
N ARG A 24 -12.16 4.93 1.19
CA ARG A 24 -13.09 4.12 0.41
C ARG A 24 -12.44 3.50 -0.82
N ALA A 25 -11.58 4.25 -1.50
CA ALA A 25 -10.88 3.73 -2.66
C ALA A 25 -9.89 2.61 -2.29
N LEU A 26 -9.14 2.76 -1.20
CA LEU A 26 -8.18 1.78 -0.73
C LEU A 26 -8.86 0.54 -0.12
N LEU A 27 -10.05 0.66 0.47
CA LEU A 27 -10.85 -0.50 0.89
C LEU A 27 -11.19 -1.47 -0.26
N THR A 28 -11.27 -0.95 -1.49
CA THR A 28 -11.54 -1.78 -2.68
C THR A 28 -10.28 -2.34 -3.33
N VAL A 29 -9.10 -2.11 -2.74
CA VAL A 29 -7.81 -2.64 -3.21
C VAL A 29 -7.55 -3.95 -2.49
N ASP A 30 -7.05 -4.95 -3.23
CA ASP A 30 -6.74 -6.24 -2.62
C ASP A 30 -5.64 -6.13 -1.56
N ARG A 31 -5.77 -6.94 -0.50
CA ARG A 31 -4.88 -6.89 0.66
C ARG A 31 -3.40 -7.04 0.29
N ARG A 32 -3.06 -7.81 -0.75
CA ARG A 32 -1.66 -7.99 -1.17
C ARG A 32 -1.10 -6.73 -1.81
N THR A 33 -1.87 -6.01 -2.61
CA THR A 33 -1.46 -4.69 -3.11
C THR A 33 -1.29 -3.69 -1.97
N LEU A 34 -2.18 -3.68 -0.97
CA LEU A 34 -2.02 -2.83 0.22
C LEU A 34 -0.75 -3.17 1.02
N GLN A 35 -0.43 -4.47 1.15
CA GLN A 35 0.79 -4.93 1.81
C GLN A 35 2.07 -4.49 1.06
N ILE A 36 2.04 -4.49 -0.28
CA ILE A 36 3.14 -3.96 -1.10
C ILE A 36 3.35 -2.46 -0.82
N ILE A 37 2.28 -1.66 -0.76
CA ILE A 37 2.38 -0.23 -0.48
C ILE A 37 2.98 0.02 0.90
N LEU A 38 2.49 -0.70 1.91
CA LEU A 38 3.00 -0.59 3.28
C LEU A 38 4.52 -0.85 3.33
N LEU A 39 4.97 -1.94 2.71
CA LEU A 39 6.41 -2.25 2.65
C LEU A 39 7.19 -1.17 1.87
N LYS A 40 6.62 -0.65 0.77
CA LYS A 40 7.23 0.48 0.04
C LYS A 40 7.38 1.73 0.92
N MET A 41 6.38 2.05 1.74
CA MET A 41 6.41 3.18 2.67
C MET A 41 7.43 2.97 3.79
N GLN A 42 7.64 1.73 4.22
CA GLN A 42 8.66 1.32 5.20
C GLN A 42 10.09 1.29 4.60
N GLY A 43 10.25 1.68 3.32
CA GLY A 43 11.56 1.81 2.67
C GLY A 43 12.03 0.57 1.90
N TYR A 44 11.26 -0.52 1.88
CA TYR A 44 11.65 -1.72 1.13
C TYR A 44 11.69 -1.46 -0.38
N SER A 45 12.71 -2.01 -1.04
CA SER A 45 12.80 -2.05 -2.50
C SER A 45 11.87 -3.11 -3.09
N THR A 46 11.53 -2.97 -4.37
CA THR A 46 10.71 -3.98 -5.08
C THR A 46 11.39 -5.35 -5.11
N LYS A 47 12.73 -5.38 -5.11
CA LYS A 47 13.52 -6.61 -5.07
C LYS A 47 13.39 -7.32 -3.72
N GLU A 48 13.37 -6.57 -2.62
CA GLU A 48 13.17 -7.13 -1.27
C GLU A 48 11.71 -7.53 -1.03
N ILE A 49 10.75 -6.80 -1.60
CA ILE A 49 9.31 -7.12 -1.47
C ILE A 49 8.97 -8.41 -2.21
N SER A 50 9.58 -8.65 -3.37
CA SER A 50 9.31 -9.82 -4.23
C SER A 50 9.26 -11.16 -3.46
N PRO A 51 10.31 -11.56 -2.71
CA PRO A 51 10.27 -12.78 -1.92
C PRO A 51 9.29 -12.71 -0.73
N LEU A 52 9.06 -11.53 -0.13
CA LEU A 52 8.16 -11.37 1.02
C LEU A 52 6.69 -11.60 0.66
N VAL A 53 6.27 -11.23 -0.55
CA VAL A 53 4.87 -11.35 -1.01
C VAL A 53 4.66 -12.45 -2.05
N GLY A 54 5.72 -13.19 -2.41
CA GLY A 54 5.68 -14.28 -3.38
C GLY A 54 5.27 -13.84 -4.78
N LEU A 55 5.72 -12.66 -5.23
CA LEU A 55 5.41 -12.11 -6.55
C LEU A 55 6.67 -11.69 -7.28
N THR A 56 6.68 -11.74 -8.61
CA THR A 56 7.78 -11.17 -9.39
C THR A 56 7.80 -9.65 -9.26
N THR A 57 8.96 -9.04 -9.47
CA THR A 57 9.11 -7.57 -9.46
C THR A 57 8.20 -6.91 -10.51
N GLY A 58 8.05 -7.52 -11.69
CA GLY A 58 7.13 -7.05 -12.74
C GLY A 58 5.67 -7.06 -12.30
N ALA A 59 5.21 -8.11 -11.63
CA ALA A 59 3.86 -8.18 -11.08
C ALA A 59 3.61 -7.12 -9.99
N ILE A 60 4.63 -6.82 -9.18
CA ILE A 60 4.56 -5.73 -8.20
C ILE A 60 4.42 -4.37 -8.90
N TYR A 61 5.24 -4.09 -9.93
CA TYR A 61 5.13 -2.84 -10.69
C TYR A 61 3.77 -2.67 -11.35
N ALA A 62 3.22 -3.72 -11.97
CA ALA A 62 1.89 -3.69 -12.57
C ALA A 62 0.82 -3.31 -11.54
N ARG A 63 0.82 -3.95 -10.36
CA ARG A 63 -0.12 -3.64 -9.27
C ARG A 63 -0.02 -2.18 -8.82
N LEU A 64 1.19 -1.67 -8.66
CA LEU A 64 1.42 -0.27 -8.29
C LEU A 64 0.95 0.70 -9.38
N ASP A 65 1.17 0.39 -10.67
CA ASP A 65 0.69 1.21 -11.78
C ASP A 65 -0.84 1.22 -11.86
N HIS A 66 -1.49 0.06 -11.74
CA HIS A 66 -2.95 -0.05 -11.69
C HIS A 66 -3.54 0.77 -10.54
N LEU A 67 -2.94 0.71 -9.36
CA LEU A 67 -3.36 1.52 -8.23
C LEU A 67 -3.20 3.02 -8.51
N ARG A 68 -2.04 3.46 -9.02
CA ARG A 68 -1.82 4.87 -9.38
C ARG A 68 -2.84 5.38 -10.40
N LYS A 69 -3.20 4.56 -11.39
CA LYS A 69 -4.24 4.88 -12.37
C LYS A 69 -5.63 5.00 -11.72
N LYS A 70 -5.93 4.14 -10.74
CA LYS A 70 -7.20 4.20 -9.99
C LYS A 70 -7.29 5.45 -9.13
N LEU A 71 -6.24 5.78 -8.38
CA LEU A 71 -6.21 6.95 -7.51
C LEU A 71 -6.29 8.27 -8.30
N ARG A 72 -5.64 8.37 -9.46
CA ARG A 72 -5.74 9.54 -10.36
C ARG A 72 -7.14 9.82 -10.92
N LYS A 73 -8.08 8.87 -10.80
CA LYS A 73 -9.46 9.07 -11.26
C LYS A 73 -10.36 9.68 -10.19
N ILE A 74 -9.89 9.73 -8.94
CA ILE A 74 -10.70 10.08 -7.76
C ILE A 74 -10.08 11.19 -6.90
N LEU A 75 -8.79 11.48 -7.10
CA LEU A 75 -8.03 12.59 -6.54
C LEU A 75 -7.63 13.52 -7.69
#